data_AF-A0A011NXL5-F1
#
_entry.id   AF-A0A011NXL5-F1
#
_cell.length_a   1.000
_cell.length_b   1.000
_cell.length_c   1.000
_cell.angle_alpha   90.00
_cell.angle_beta   90.00
_cell.angle_gamma   90.00
#
_symmetry.space_group_name_H-M   'P 1'
#
loop_
_entity.id
_entity.type
_entity.pdbx_description
1 polymer ?
#
loop_
_entity_poly.entity_id
_entity_poly.type
_entity_poly.pdbx_seq_one_letter_code
_entity_poly.pdbx_strand_id
1 'polypeptide(L)'
;MNGKTARASRAVSFLRLAAGIPGEPDWRSRRPPERKHRPDEGGCAVFQCAATHLSLIDILPLVRRIATLAGCCSPTTKVAPTSAYNALPRRPTGRRDRNDALTREHLLMPPTANASHQQAIAATRHWLEQAVIGLNLCPFAKGVHSKGQVRYVVSDATDDEGLLADLERELHALLAVAPEEIDTTLLIHPWALNDFDDFIAFLDLVTVVLRTQQLEGILQVASFHPDYAFADTDADDITNCTNRAPFPTLHLLREASLDRAVAAFPDAALIYERNMQTLRELGSDGWQALGIGTPPGEGQ
;
A
#
# COMPACT_ATOMS: atom_id res chain seq x y z
N MET A 1 -37.39 -8.29 -2.18
CA MET A 1 -36.55 -7.35 -1.42
C MET A 1 -35.07 -7.38 -1.87
N ASN A 2 -34.76 -7.73 -3.12
CA ASN A 2 -33.37 -7.98 -3.58
C ASN A 2 -32.74 -6.82 -4.40
N GLY A 3 -33.35 -5.63 -4.40
CA GLY A 3 -32.91 -4.51 -5.25
C GLY A 3 -31.94 -3.52 -4.61
N LYS A 4 -31.88 -3.46 -3.27
CA LYS A 4 -31.03 -2.49 -2.54
C LYS A 4 -29.62 -3.02 -2.31
N THR A 5 -29.48 -4.31 -2.02
CA THR A 5 -28.18 -4.99 -1.82
C THR A 5 -27.36 -5.11 -3.10
N ALA A 6 -28.00 -5.33 -4.25
CA ALA A 6 -27.34 -5.37 -5.56
C ALA A 6 -26.83 -4.00 -6.05
N ARG A 7 -27.40 -2.89 -5.54
CA ARG A 7 -27.01 -1.52 -5.91
C ARG A 7 -25.84 -1.01 -5.06
N ALA A 8 -25.78 -1.41 -3.78
CA ALA A 8 -24.65 -1.16 -2.87
C ALA A 8 -23.38 -1.90 -3.33
N SER A 9 -23.48 -3.18 -3.71
CA SER A 9 -22.34 -3.97 -4.22
C SER A 9 -21.67 -3.39 -5.49
N ARG A 10 -22.39 -2.58 -6.28
CA ARG A 10 -21.83 -1.86 -7.43
C ARG A 10 -21.12 -0.55 -7.07
N ALA A 11 -21.48 0.09 -5.95
CA ALA A 11 -20.87 1.35 -5.49
C ALA A 11 -19.55 1.10 -4.73
N VAL A 12 -19.42 -0.04 -4.03
CA VAL A 12 -18.16 -0.50 -3.41
C VAL A 12 -17.09 -0.86 -4.45
N SER A 13 -17.51 -1.42 -5.58
CA SER A 13 -16.62 -1.66 -6.74
C SER A 13 -16.17 -0.36 -7.41
N PHE A 14 -16.76 0.78 -7.06
CA PHE A 14 -16.71 2.01 -7.83
C PHE A 14 -15.57 2.93 -7.42
N LEU A 15 -15.14 2.89 -6.14
CA LEU A 15 -13.85 3.47 -5.73
C LEU A 15 -12.69 2.49 -5.95
N ARG A 16 -12.94 1.17 -5.96
CA ARG A 16 -12.01 0.22 -6.59
C ARG A 16 -11.75 0.58 -8.06
N LEU A 17 -12.78 0.91 -8.84
CA LEU A 17 -12.62 1.36 -10.24
C LEU A 17 -12.07 2.79 -10.37
N ALA A 18 -12.49 3.75 -9.53
CA ALA A 18 -11.99 5.12 -9.59
C ALA A 18 -10.55 5.28 -9.06
N ALA A 19 -10.09 4.37 -8.19
CA ALA A 19 -8.71 4.26 -7.71
C ALA A 19 -7.89 3.18 -8.45
N GLY A 20 -8.35 2.71 -9.63
CA GLY A 20 -7.59 1.79 -10.48
C GLY A 20 -7.24 0.44 -9.85
N ILE A 21 -8.05 -0.11 -8.95
CA ILE A 21 -7.94 -1.50 -8.50
C ILE A 21 -8.78 -2.35 -9.46
N PRO A 22 -8.21 -2.89 -10.56
CA PRO A 22 -8.83 -4.01 -11.25
C PRO A 22 -9.01 -5.16 -10.26
N GLY A 23 -10.03 -6.00 -10.47
CA GLY A 23 -10.30 -7.15 -9.60
C GLY A 23 -9.04 -7.95 -9.27
N GLU A 24 -8.97 -8.43 -8.02
CA GLU A 24 -7.84 -9.14 -7.40
C GLU A 24 -6.75 -9.62 -8.37
N PRO A 25 -5.56 -9.00 -8.34
CA PRO A 25 -4.40 -9.53 -9.06
C PRO A 25 -3.98 -10.86 -8.44
N ASP A 26 -3.91 -11.92 -9.26
CA ASP A 26 -3.15 -13.13 -8.93
C ASP A 26 -1.65 -12.81 -9.03
N TRP A 27 -1.12 -12.14 -7.99
CA TRP A 27 0.30 -11.82 -7.85
C TRP A 27 1.20 -13.07 -7.87
N ARG A 28 0.63 -14.28 -7.69
CA ARG A 28 1.36 -15.55 -7.73
C ARG A 28 1.78 -15.95 -9.14
N SER A 29 1.17 -15.36 -10.18
CA SER A 29 1.46 -15.69 -11.58
C SER A 29 2.86 -15.30 -12.07
N ARG A 30 3.62 -14.53 -11.28
CA ARG A 30 5.03 -14.15 -11.57
C ARG A 30 6.08 -15.03 -10.87
N ARG A 31 5.70 -16.16 -10.24
CA ARG A 31 6.71 -17.17 -9.85
C ARG A 31 7.15 -17.98 -11.10
N PRO A 32 8.46 -18.29 -11.24
CA PRO A 32 8.92 -19.18 -12.31
C PRO A 32 8.21 -20.54 -12.19
N PRO A 33 7.93 -21.24 -13.32
CA PRO A 33 7.03 -22.38 -13.31
C PRO A 33 7.56 -23.51 -12.44
N GLU A 34 6.87 -23.78 -11.33
CA GLU A 34 7.08 -24.98 -10.52
C GLU A 34 6.69 -26.23 -11.33
N ARG A 35 7.56 -27.25 -11.28
CA ARG A 35 7.33 -28.53 -11.95
C ARG A 35 6.08 -29.19 -11.38
N LYS A 36 5.11 -29.50 -12.25
CA LYS A 36 3.90 -30.25 -11.93
C LYS A 36 4.23 -31.55 -11.18
N HIS A 37 3.70 -31.69 -9.96
CA HIS A 37 3.47 -32.99 -9.34
C HIS A 37 1.97 -33.20 -9.17
N ARG A 38 1.51 -34.41 -9.51
CA ARG A 38 0.10 -34.84 -9.44
C ARG A 38 -0.37 -34.93 -7.98
N PRO A 39 -1.69 -34.80 -7.73
CA PRO A 39 -2.24 -34.93 -6.39
C PRO A 39 -2.37 -36.40 -6.01
N ASP A 40 -2.15 -36.69 -4.72
CA ASP A 40 -2.69 -37.88 -4.08
C ASP A 40 -3.70 -37.44 -3.00
N GLU A 41 -4.75 -38.23 -2.90
CA GLU A 41 -5.98 -38.00 -2.16
C GLU A 41 -5.79 -38.12 -0.63
N GLY A 42 -6.56 -37.35 0.13
CA GLY A 42 -6.63 -37.50 1.59
C GLY A 42 -7.50 -36.45 2.26
N GLY A 43 -8.78 -36.79 2.48
CA GLY A 43 -9.75 -35.92 3.14
C GLY A 43 -9.67 -35.90 4.68
N CYS A 44 -10.57 -35.07 5.22
CA CYS A 44 -11.07 -35.01 6.61
C CYS A 44 -10.28 -34.17 7.61
N ALA A 45 -10.84 -33.03 8.04
CA ALA A 45 -11.68 -32.98 9.25
C ALA A 45 -12.14 -31.53 9.53
N VAL A 46 -13.45 -31.38 9.74
CA VAL A 46 -14.10 -30.18 10.23
C VAL A 46 -13.73 -30.01 11.71
N PHE A 47 -13.05 -28.92 12.06
CA PHE A 47 -12.94 -28.48 13.46
C PHE A 47 -13.66 -27.15 13.64
N GLN A 48 -14.81 -27.26 14.28
CA GLN A 48 -15.56 -26.17 14.87
C GLN A 48 -14.82 -25.79 16.16
N CYS A 49 -14.32 -24.55 16.26
CA CYS A 49 -13.75 -24.04 17.50
C CYS A 49 -14.46 -22.76 17.95
N ALA A 50 -14.79 -22.77 19.23
CA ALA A 50 -15.65 -21.83 19.91
C ALA A 50 -14.96 -20.48 20.15
N ALA A 51 -15.80 -19.46 20.30
CA ALA A 51 -15.42 -18.08 20.58
C ALA A 51 -14.65 -17.95 21.91
N THR A 52 -13.49 -17.29 21.84
CA THR A 52 -12.86 -16.60 22.97
C THR A 52 -12.21 -15.32 22.45
N HIS A 53 -12.48 -14.20 23.13
CA HIS A 53 -11.93 -12.88 22.88
C HIS A 53 -10.39 -12.88 22.97
N LEU A 54 -9.70 -13.01 21.83
CA LEU A 54 -8.31 -12.58 21.67
C LEU A 54 -8.27 -11.44 20.65
N SER A 55 -7.48 -10.40 20.92
CA SER A 55 -7.23 -9.34 19.94
C SER A 55 -6.36 -9.88 18.81
N LEU A 56 -6.43 -9.29 17.61
CA LEU A 56 -5.66 -9.71 16.43
C LEU A 56 -4.13 -9.63 16.64
N ILE A 57 -3.67 -8.88 17.64
CA ILE A 57 -2.27 -8.84 18.10
C ILE A 57 -1.76 -10.25 18.46
N ASP A 58 -2.63 -11.12 18.99
CA ASP A 58 -2.27 -12.51 19.35
C ASP A 58 -2.24 -13.47 18.14
N ILE A 59 -2.71 -13.04 16.96
CA ILE A 59 -2.87 -13.87 15.75
C ILE A 59 -1.71 -13.66 14.75
N LEU A 60 -1.02 -12.51 14.76
CA LEU A 60 0.14 -12.23 13.90
C LEU A 60 1.25 -13.30 13.94
N PRO A 61 1.71 -13.78 15.10
CA PRO A 61 2.72 -14.84 15.13
C PRO A 61 2.20 -16.19 14.61
N LEU A 62 0.88 -16.43 14.62
CA LEU A 62 0.27 -17.65 14.10
C LEU A 62 0.12 -17.59 12.56
N VAL A 63 -0.23 -16.43 12.00
CA VAL A 63 -0.29 -16.20 10.55
C VAL A 63 1.12 -16.23 9.94
N ARG A 64 2.13 -15.64 10.61
CA ARG A 64 3.54 -15.81 10.22
C ARG A 64 4.01 -17.27 10.33
N ARG A 65 3.56 -18.04 11.33
CA ARG A 65 3.90 -19.49 11.42
C ARG A 65 3.27 -20.32 10.31
N ILE A 66 2.04 -20.01 9.87
CA ILE A 66 1.43 -20.69 8.72
C ILE A 66 2.17 -20.33 7.41
N ALA A 67 2.64 -19.09 7.26
CA ALA A 67 3.49 -18.68 6.15
C ALA A 67 4.91 -19.32 6.19
N THR A 68 5.44 -19.58 7.38
CA THR A 68 6.77 -20.21 7.56
C THR A 68 6.72 -21.75 7.48
N LEU A 69 5.56 -22.38 7.76
CA LEU A 69 5.38 -23.84 7.68
C LEU A 69 5.23 -24.38 6.25
N ALA A 70 5.23 -23.52 5.22
CA ALA A 70 5.46 -23.90 3.83
C ALA A 70 6.97 -24.11 3.50
N GLY A 71 7.86 -23.90 4.48
CA GLY A 71 9.32 -24.05 4.32
C GLY A 71 9.95 -24.83 5.47
N CYS A 72 9.69 -26.14 5.54
CA CYS A 72 10.42 -27.02 6.47
C CYS A 72 11.79 -27.40 5.89
N CYS A 73 12.85 -26.73 6.35
CA CYS A 73 14.17 -27.35 6.46
C CYS A 73 14.28 -28.11 7.78
N SER A 74 14.82 -29.33 7.76
CA SER A 74 15.70 -29.95 8.80
C SER A 74 16.15 -31.36 8.33
N PRO A 75 17.13 -32.03 8.96
CA PRO A 75 18.56 -31.91 8.65
C PRO A 75 19.20 -33.27 8.27
N THR A 76 20.52 -33.27 8.06
CA THR A 76 21.45 -34.42 7.92
C THR A 76 21.47 -35.16 6.56
N THR A 77 22.63 -35.16 5.89
CA THR A 77 23.52 -36.33 5.74
C THR A 77 24.86 -35.88 5.13
N LYS A 78 25.97 -36.38 5.70
CA LYS A 78 27.35 -36.23 5.23
C LYS A 78 27.55 -36.83 3.83
N VAL A 79 28.23 -36.14 2.92
CA VAL A 79 29.15 -36.74 1.93
C VAL A 79 30.32 -35.77 1.67
N ALA A 80 31.54 -36.28 1.71
CA ALA A 80 32.81 -35.58 1.47
C ALA A 80 33.40 -36.01 0.09
N PRO A 81 34.60 -35.56 -0.35
CA PRO A 81 34.74 -34.70 -1.52
C PRO A 81 35.54 -35.28 -2.69
N THR A 82 35.35 -34.69 -3.86
CA THR A 82 36.21 -34.78 -5.07
C THR A 82 35.67 -33.69 -6.03
N SER A 83 36.39 -33.01 -6.92
CA SER A 83 37.80 -32.82 -7.25
C SER A 83 37.77 -31.83 -8.44
N ALA A 84 38.74 -30.90 -8.48
CA ALA A 84 39.24 -30.18 -9.65
C ALA A 84 38.25 -29.33 -10.51
N TYR A 85 38.56 -28.04 -10.69
CA TYR A 85 39.09 -27.54 -11.97
C TYR A 85 39.46 -26.03 -11.85
N ASN A 86 40.75 -25.75 -12.11
CA ASN A 86 41.40 -24.55 -12.68
C ASN A 86 41.07 -23.15 -12.12
N ALA A 87 41.96 -22.45 -11.40
CA ALA A 87 43.27 -21.89 -11.77
C ALA A 87 43.22 -20.81 -12.87
N LEU A 88 43.54 -19.54 -12.51
CA LEU A 88 44.24 -18.47 -13.25
C LEU A 88 44.20 -17.14 -12.44
N PRO A 89 45.08 -16.13 -12.69
CA PRO A 89 46.49 -16.06 -12.33
C PRO A 89 46.81 -14.97 -11.27
N ARG A 90 48.03 -15.05 -10.72
CA ARG A 90 48.60 -14.15 -9.70
C ARG A 90 48.87 -12.74 -10.23
N ARG A 91 48.49 -11.69 -9.46
CA ARG A 91 48.97 -10.31 -9.65
C ARG A 91 50.33 -10.08 -8.98
N PRO A 92 51.22 -9.27 -9.56
CA PRO A 92 52.52 -8.98 -9.00
C PRO A 92 52.46 -7.91 -7.90
N THR A 93 53.41 -8.04 -6.99
CA THR A 93 53.72 -7.17 -5.86
C THR A 93 54.20 -5.79 -6.30
N GLY A 94 53.59 -4.72 -5.77
CA GLY A 94 54.03 -3.35 -6.01
C GLY A 94 53.57 -2.40 -4.90
N ARG A 95 54.52 -2.03 -4.04
CA ARG A 95 54.70 -0.76 -3.31
C ARG A 95 53.49 -0.11 -2.62
N ARG A 96 53.55 -0.10 -1.28
CA ARG A 96 52.73 0.71 -0.37
C ARG A 96 53.04 2.20 -0.58
N ASP A 97 52.08 2.96 -1.10
CA ASP A 97 51.99 4.39 -0.81
C ASP A 97 50.95 4.62 0.30
N ARG A 98 51.44 5.16 1.41
CA ARG A 98 50.66 5.68 2.53
C ARG A 98 50.18 7.06 2.12
N ASN A 99 48.92 7.18 1.69
CA ASN A 99 48.04 8.36 1.80
C ASN A 99 46.85 8.22 0.84
N ASP A 100 45.94 7.28 1.12
CA ASP A 100 44.66 7.21 0.38
C ASP A 100 43.53 6.67 1.29
N ALA A 101 43.49 7.20 2.52
CA ALA A 101 42.50 6.86 3.55
C ALA A 101 41.42 7.95 3.70
N LEU A 102 41.02 8.58 2.58
CA LEU A 102 39.95 9.57 2.53
C LEU A 102 39.19 9.46 1.20
N THR A 103 38.58 8.30 0.91
CA THR A 103 37.47 8.16 -0.06
C THR A 103 37.07 6.69 -0.18
N ARG A 104 36.21 6.19 0.73
CA ARG A 104 35.30 5.04 0.48
C ARG A 104 34.45 4.68 1.70
N GLU A 105 33.62 5.63 2.13
CA GLU A 105 32.46 5.33 2.98
C GLU A 105 31.27 6.23 2.63
N HIS A 106 31.02 6.38 1.31
CA HIS A 106 29.92 7.18 0.78
C HIS A 106 29.15 6.41 -0.29
N LEU A 107 28.59 5.25 0.08
CA LEU A 107 27.57 4.59 -0.72
C LEU A 107 26.71 3.66 0.15
N LEU A 108 25.87 4.27 0.99
CA LEU A 108 24.70 3.68 1.64
C LEU A 108 23.79 4.87 2.00
N MET A 109 22.87 5.23 1.11
CA MET A 109 21.67 5.98 1.49
C MET A 109 20.49 5.06 1.16
N PRO A 110 19.70 4.65 2.16
CA PRO A 110 18.33 5.20 2.37
C PRO A 110 17.95 5.30 3.88
N PRO A 111 16.81 5.88 4.31
CA PRO A 111 15.63 6.33 3.57
C PRO A 111 15.53 7.86 3.46
N THR A 112 14.51 8.30 2.70
CA THR A 112 13.98 9.66 2.68
C THR A 112 14.12 10.33 4.05
N ALA A 113 14.83 11.45 4.07
CA ALA A 113 15.11 12.22 5.27
C ALA A 113 13.81 12.43 6.09
N ASN A 114 13.86 12.14 7.40
CA ASN A 114 12.70 12.08 8.29
C ASN A 114 11.87 13.37 8.22
N ALA A 115 10.81 13.37 7.41
CA ALA A 115 9.85 14.47 7.37
C ALA A 115 9.14 14.53 8.72
N SER A 116 9.08 15.70 9.35
CA SER A 116 8.27 15.88 10.55
C SER A 116 6.79 15.59 10.26
N HIS A 117 6.02 15.28 11.30
CA HIS A 117 4.56 15.10 11.18
C HIS A 117 3.90 16.27 10.45
N GLN A 118 4.32 17.50 10.78
CA GLN A 118 3.79 18.70 10.16
C GLN A 118 4.15 18.78 8.67
N GLN A 119 5.37 18.41 8.28
CA GLN A 119 5.77 18.37 6.87
C GLN A 119 4.99 17.30 6.10
N ALA A 120 4.81 16.12 6.68
CA ALA A 120 4.03 15.04 6.08
C ALA A 120 2.58 15.46 5.85
N ILE A 121 1.93 16.04 6.86
CA ILE A 121 0.56 16.56 6.75
C ILE A 121 0.47 17.68 5.70
N ALA A 122 1.42 18.63 5.72
CA ALA A 122 1.42 19.76 4.79
C ALA A 122 1.57 19.28 3.33
N ALA A 123 2.49 18.35 3.07
CA ALA A 123 2.70 17.80 1.73
C ALA A 123 1.49 16.98 1.26
N THR A 124 0.92 16.11 2.10
CA THR A 124 -0.28 15.34 1.76
C THR A 124 -1.48 16.25 1.53
N ARG A 125 -1.63 17.33 2.31
CA ARG A 125 -2.69 18.32 2.08
C ARG A 125 -2.50 19.05 0.75
N HIS A 126 -1.27 19.52 0.45
CA HIS A 126 -0.97 20.16 -0.83
C HIS A 126 -1.26 19.23 -2.01
N TRP A 127 -0.89 17.96 -1.90
CA TRP A 127 -1.24 16.93 -2.89
C TRP A 127 -2.75 16.77 -3.06
N LEU A 128 -3.51 16.67 -1.97
CA LEU A 128 -4.97 16.57 -2.02
C LEU A 128 -5.58 17.79 -2.73
N GLU A 129 -5.10 18.99 -2.43
CA GLU A 129 -5.60 20.24 -2.98
C GLU A 129 -5.25 20.41 -4.47
N GLN A 130 -3.99 20.16 -4.86
CA GLN A 130 -3.52 20.38 -6.23
C GLN A 130 -3.88 19.24 -7.18
N ALA A 131 -3.61 17.99 -6.79
CA ALA A 131 -3.82 16.84 -7.66
C ALA A 131 -5.26 16.34 -7.57
N VAL A 132 -5.69 15.90 -6.38
CA VAL A 132 -6.98 15.19 -6.24
C VAL A 132 -8.16 16.14 -6.50
N ILE A 133 -8.14 17.33 -5.90
CA ILE A 133 -9.20 18.34 -6.04
C ILE A 133 -8.94 19.22 -7.27
N GLY A 134 -7.72 19.73 -7.44
CA GLY A 134 -7.37 20.68 -8.50
C GLY A 134 -7.52 20.12 -9.91
N LEU A 135 -7.10 18.86 -10.13
CA LEU A 135 -7.32 18.15 -11.39
C LEU A 135 -8.67 17.42 -11.43
N ASN A 136 -9.45 17.47 -10.35
CA ASN A 136 -10.73 16.78 -10.20
C ASN A 136 -10.63 15.25 -10.42
N LEU A 137 -9.55 14.62 -9.95
CA LEU A 137 -9.37 13.16 -10.01
C LEU A 137 -10.38 12.43 -9.12
N CYS A 138 -10.76 13.03 -7.99
CA CYS A 138 -11.87 12.55 -7.17
C CYS A 138 -12.91 13.66 -7.01
N PRO A 139 -14.07 13.57 -7.70
CA PRO A 139 -15.10 14.59 -7.61
C PRO A 139 -15.76 14.69 -6.23
N PHE A 140 -15.53 13.71 -5.36
CA PHE A 140 -16.10 13.65 -4.02
C PHE A 140 -15.24 14.36 -2.97
N ALA A 141 -13.93 14.52 -3.24
CA ALA A 141 -12.96 15.03 -2.26
C ALA A 141 -13.24 16.49 -1.86
N LYS A 142 -13.60 17.36 -2.82
CA LYS A 142 -13.77 18.80 -2.59
C LYS A 142 -14.78 19.11 -1.49
N GLY A 143 -15.92 18.41 -1.48
CA GLY A 143 -17.00 18.66 -0.52
C GLY A 143 -16.59 18.28 0.91
N VAL A 144 -15.98 17.11 1.07
CA VAL A 144 -15.49 16.60 2.36
C VAL A 144 -14.34 17.48 2.88
N HIS A 145 -13.39 17.84 2.01
CA HIS A 145 -12.27 18.71 2.35
C HIS A 145 -12.73 20.11 2.78
N SER A 146 -13.61 20.76 2.01
CA SER A 146 -14.07 22.12 2.31
C SER A 146 -14.86 22.23 3.61
N LYS A 147 -15.47 21.13 4.08
CA LYS A 147 -16.19 21.04 5.35
C LYS A 147 -15.28 20.69 6.54
N GLY A 148 -13.98 20.47 6.31
CA GLY A 148 -13.04 20.07 7.36
C GLY A 148 -13.22 18.62 7.84
N GLN A 149 -13.85 17.77 7.03
CA GLN A 149 -14.21 16.38 7.40
C GLN A 149 -13.11 15.36 7.05
N VAL A 150 -11.95 15.82 6.61
CA VAL A 150 -10.76 14.99 6.35
C VAL A 150 -9.84 15.09 7.55
N ARG A 151 -9.65 13.96 8.25
CA ARG A 151 -8.64 13.84 9.31
C ARG A 151 -7.32 13.38 8.71
N TYR A 152 -6.22 14.02 9.10
CA TYR A 152 -4.87 13.62 8.72
C TYR A 152 -4.18 13.05 9.96
N VAL A 153 -3.62 11.84 9.84
CA VAL A 153 -2.89 11.17 10.92
C VAL A 153 -1.56 10.71 10.35
N VAL A 154 -0.47 11.00 11.06
CA VAL A 154 0.86 10.48 10.71
C VAL A 154 1.17 9.33 11.67
N SER A 155 1.47 8.17 11.10
CA SER A 155 1.92 6.98 11.83
C SER A 155 3.40 7.09 12.12
N ASP A 156 3.79 6.85 13.38
CA ASP A 156 5.19 6.74 13.81
C ASP A 156 5.76 5.33 13.57
N ALA A 157 5.00 4.42 12.95
CA ALA A 157 5.42 3.06 12.72
C ALA A 157 6.61 3.01 11.75
N THR A 158 7.56 2.12 12.06
CA THR A 158 8.71 1.80 11.21
C THR A 158 8.68 0.35 10.74
N ASP A 159 7.61 -0.38 11.07
CA ASP A 159 7.37 -1.78 10.72
C ASP A 159 5.88 -2.06 10.52
N ASP A 160 5.58 -3.22 9.93
CA ASP A 160 4.21 -3.63 9.59
C ASP A 160 3.32 -3.79 10.83
N GLU A 161 3.88 -4.24 11.96
CA GLU A 161 3.11 -4.52 13.18
C GLU A 161 2.61 -3.23 13.81
N GLY A 162 3.49 -2.23 13.93
CA GLY A 162 3.14 -0.89 14.38
C GLY A 162 2.14 -0.23 13.44
N LEU A 163 2.32 -0.36 12.12
CA LEU A 163 1.41 0.24 11.15
C LEU A 163 0.03 -0.43 11.18
N LEU A 164 -0.03 -1.74 11.40
CA LEU A 164 -1.29 -2.46 11.53
C LEU A 164 -2.05 -2.02 12.79
N ALA A 165 -1.35 -1.86 13.92
CA ALA A 165 -1.94 -1.34 15.15
C ALA A 165 -2.48 0.10 14.97
N ASP A 166 -1.74 0.93 14.23
CA ASP A 166 -2.17 2.27 13.86
C ASP A 166 -3.42 2.25 12.97
N LEU A 167 -3.45 1.38 11.96
CA LEU A 167 -4.62 1.20 11.09
C LEU A 167 -5.86 0.79 11.90
N GLU A 168 -5.75 -0.22 12.78
CA GLU A 168 -6.88 -0.67 13.59
C GLU A 168 -7.43 0.46 14.48
N ARG A 169 -6.53 1.22 15.13
CA ARG A 169 -6.92 2.38 15.95
C ARG A 169 -7.67 3.41 15.11
N GLU A 170 -7.17 3.74 13.92
CA GLU A 170 -7.81 4.76 13.09
C GLU A 170 -9.13 4.30 12.45
N LEU A 171 -9.28 3.00 12.14
CA LEU A 171 -10.57 2.42 11.76
C LEU A 171 -11.62 2.60 12.86
N HIS A 172 -11.27 2.28 14.11
CA HIS A 172 -12.18 2.45 15.25
C HIS A 172 -12.45 3.92 15.56
N ALA A 173 -11.42 4.77 15.49
CA ALA A 173 -11.58 6.20 15.70
C ALA A 173 -12.53 6.83 14.67
N LEU A 174 -12.46 6.41 13.41
CA LEU A 174 -13.39 6.85 12.38
C LEU A 174 -14.82 6.39 12.71
N LEU A 175 -15.04 5.15 13.13
CA LEU A 175 -16.37 4.66 13.51
C LEU A 175 -16.97 5.37 14.72
N ALA A 176 -16.13 5.77 15.68
CA ALA A 176 -16.56 6.39 16.93
C ALA A 176 -17.04 7.85 16.77
N VAL A 177 -16.70 8.51 15.66
CA VAL A 177 -17.05 9.90 15.38
C VAL A 177 -18.17 9.97 14.34
N ALA A 178 -19.03 10.99 14.41
CA ALA A 178 -20.08 11.21 13.42
C ALA A 178 -19.49 11.60 12.05
N PRO A 179 -20.09 11.17 10.92
CA PRO A 179 -19.62 11.54 9.58
C PRO A 179 -19.69 13.05 9.30
N GLU A 180 -20.54 13.79 10.01
CA GLU A 180 -20.62 15.25 9.93
C GLU A 180 -19.38 15.93 10.50
N GLU A 181 -18.71 15.29 11.47
CA GLU A 181 -17.48 15.77 12.10
C GLU A 181 -16.25 15.29 11.33
N ILE A 182 -16.12 13.97 11.15
CA ILE A 182 -15.02 13.32 10.41
C ILE A 182 -15.60 12.25 9.49
N ASP A 183 -15.51 12.48 8.19
CA ASP A 183 -16.04 11.55 7.19
C ASP A 183 -14.96 10.57 6.69
N THR A 184 -13.70 11.02 6.66
CA THR A 184 -12.58 10.21 6.14
C THR A 184 -11.30 10.47 6.91
N THR A 185 -10.40 9.49 6.93
CA THR A 185 -9.06 9.61 7.54
C THR A 185 -7.98 9.24 6.54
N LEU A 186 -6.99 10.11 6.36
CA LEU A 186 -5.75 9.81 5.65
C LEU A 186 -4.69 9.43 6.69
N LEU A 187 -4.37 8.13 6.75
CA LEU A 187 -3.29 7.58 7.56
C LEU A 187 -2.00 7.58 6.73
N ILE A 188 -1.13 8.53 7.02
CA ILE A 188 0.14 8.80 6.34
C ILE A 188 1.23 8.04 7.09
N HIS A 189 2.05 7.23 6.42
CA HIS A 189 3.09 6.45 7.07
C HIS A 189 4.47 6.64 6.40
N PRO A 190 5.17 7.75 6.68
CA PRO A 190 6.42 8.11 6.01
C PRO A 190 7.59 7.15 6.25
N TRP A 191 7.53 6.36 7.31
CA TRP A 191 8.66 5.54 7.78
C TRP A 191 8.43 4.03 7.65
N ALA A 192 7.27 3.61 7.14
CA ALA A 192 6.94 2.20 6.92
C ALA A 192 6.42 2.02 5.50
N LEU A 193 6.78 0.88 4.89
CA LEU A 193 6.33 0.49 3.54
C LEU A 193 6.68 1.52 2.46
N ASN A 194 7.92 2.02 2.48
CA ASN A 194 8.46 2.88 1.42
C ASN A 194 8.88 2.08 0.17
N ASP A 195 9.07 0.76 0.31
CA ASP A 195 9.20 -0.13 -0.83
C ASP A 195 7.80 -0.51 -1.34
N PHE A 196 7.58 -0.38 -2.64
CA PHE A 196 6.25 -0.56 -3.22
C PHE A 196 5.77 -2.02 -3.20
N ASP A 197 6.68 -3.00 -3.34
CA ASP A 197 6.29 -4.41 -3.32
C ASP A 197 5.87 -4.83 -1.90
N ASP A 198 6.58 -4.35 -0.89
CA ASP A 198 6.21 -4.52 0.52
C ASP A 198 4.86 -3.85 0.82
N PHE A 199 4.63 -2.64 0.31
CA PHE A 199 3.36 -1.92 0.44
C PHE A 199 2.18 -2.70 -0.16
N ILE A 200 2.33 -3.25 -1.36
CA ILE A 200 1.29 -4.04 -2.02
C ILE A 200 1.02 -5.33 -1.25
N ALA A 201 2.05 -6.01 -0.75
CA ALA A 201 1.89 -7.20 0.10
C ALA A 201 1.13 -6.86 1.40
N PHE A 202 1.35 -5.68 1.98
CA PHE A 202 0.64 -5.24 3.18
C PHE A 202 -0.86 -5.04 2.95
N LEU A 203 -1.32 -4.70 1.74
CA LEU A 203 -2.75 -4.52 1.46
C LEU A 203 -3.58 -5.80 1.62
N ASP A 204 -2.96 -6.99 1.51
CA ASP A 204 -3.61 -8.26 1.83
C ASP A 204 -3.96 -8.33 3.33
N LEU A 205 -3.09 -7.83 4.21
CA LEU A 205 -3.33 -7.75 5.67
C LEU A 205 -4.46 -6.76 5.98
N VAL A 206 -4.50 -5.60 5.30
CA VAL A 206 -5.58 -4.61 5.43
C VAL A 206 -6.94 -5.26 5.14
N THR A 207 -7.02 -6.06 4.07
CA THR A 207 -8.24 -6.78 3.70
C THR A 207 -8.65 -7.79 4.78
N VAL A 208 -7.69 -8.52 5.35
CA VAL A 208 -7.95 -9.44 6.47
C VAL A 208 -8.49 -8.70 7.70
N VAL A 209 -7.93 -7.54 8.05
CA VAL A 209 -8.41 -6.72 9.17
C VAL A 209 -9.85 -6.27 8.96
N LEU A 210 -10.18 -5.69 7.79
CA LEU A 210 -11.55 -5.25 7.49
C LEU A 210 -12.56 -6.39 7.61
N ARG A 211 -12.21 -7.59 7.11
CA ARG A 211 -13.09 -8.76 7.20
C ARG A 211 -13.25 -9.27 8.63
N THR A 212 -12.14 -9.46 9.34
CA THR A 212 -12.14 -10.04 10.69
C THR A 212 -12.85 -9.15 11.70
N GLN A 213 -12.78 -7.84 11.52
CA GLN A 213 -13.48 -6.85 12.34
C GLN A 213 -14.89 -6.52 11.83
N GLN A 214 -15.38 -7.21 10.78
CA GLN A 214 -16.72 -7.03 10.21
C GLN A 214 -16.98 -5.59 9.70
N LEU A 215 -15.95 -4.97 9.13
CA LEU A 215 -15.98 -3.61 8.59
C LEU A 215 -16.18 -3.59 7.06
N GLU A 216 -16.10 -4.74 6.38
CA GLU A 216 -16.53 -4.88 4.98
C GLU A 216 -18.00 -4.41 4.82
N GLY A 217 -18.28 -3.50 3.88
CA GLY A 217 -19.61 -2.91 3.73
C GLY A 217 -19.85 -1.65 4.57
N ILE A 218 -18.91 -1.31 5.47
CA ILE A 218 -19.01 -0.17 6.39
C ILE A 218 -17.88 0.82 6.10
N LEU A 219 -16.64 0.34 6.13
CA LEU A 219 -15.43 1.07 5.81
C LEU A 219 -14.68 0.40 4.68
N GLN A 220 -14.09 1.21 3.81
CA GLN A 220 -13.16 0.79 2.77
C GLN A 220 -11.82 1.52 2.97
N VAL A 221 -10.74 0.90 2.51
CA VAL A 221 -9.40 1.50 2.49
C VAL A 221 -8.94 1.63 1.05
N ALA A 222 -8.69 2.86 0.60
CA ALA A 222 -7.98 3.14 -0.64
C ALA A 222 -6.49 3.35 -0.37
N SER A 223 -5.63 3.01 -1.33
CA SER A 223 -4.17 2.97 -1.16
C SER A 223 -3.47 3.95 -2.10
N PHE A 224 -2.49 4.66 -1.57
CA PHE A 224 -1.64 5.59 -2.31
C PHE A 224 -0.17 5.40 -1.93
N HIS A 225 0.72 5.53 -2.91
CA HIS A 225 2.17 5.33 -2.71
C HIS A 225 2.97 6.22 -3.68
N PRO A 226 4.14 6.77 -3.32
CA PRO A 226 4.96 7.58 -4.23
C PRO A 226 5.28 6.86 -5.54
N ASP A 227 5.63 5.58 -5.43
CA ASP A 227 6.01 4.72 -6.55
C ASP A 227 4.85 3.86 -7.08
N TYR A 228 3.59 4.28 -6.86
CA TYR A 228 2.44 3.49 -7.33
C TYR A 228 2.57 3.19 -8.83
N ALA A 229 2.37 1.92 -9.19
CA ALA A 229 2.29 1.44 -10.56
C ALA A 229 1.22 0.35 -10.65
N PHE A 230 0.30 0.47 -11.62
CA PHE A 230 -0.70 -0.57 -11.88
C PHE A 230 -0.08 -1.76 -12.60
N ALA A 231 -0.68 -2.95 -12.46
CA ALA A 231 -0.10 -4.19 -12.98
C ALA A 231 0.01 -4.23 -14.51
N ASP A 232 -0.81 -3.44 -15.19
CA ASP A 232 -0.99 -3.34 -16.63
C ASP A 232 -0.41 -2.04 -17.23
N THR A 233 0.35 -1.27 -16.44
CA THR A 233 1.02 -0.04 -16.89
C THR A 233 2.53 -0.13 -16.72
N ASP A 234 3.26 0.68 -17.49
CA ASP A 234 4.69 0.89 -17.28
C ASP A 234 4.92 1.74 -16.03
N ALA A 235 6.08 1.58 -15.38
CA ALA A 235 6.39 2.28 -14.14
C ALA A 235 6.44 3.81 -14.29
N ASP A 236 6.67 4.35 -15.49
CA ASP A 236 6.69 5.77 -15.79
C ASP A 236 5.38 6.29 -16.42
N ASP A 237 4.36 5.43 -16.57
CA ASP A 237 3.06 5.84 -17.11
C ASP A 237 2.40 6.89 -16.20
N ILE A 238 2.08 8.05 -16.79
CA ILE A 238 1.46 9.18 -16.10
C ILE A 238 0.11 8.84 -15.47
N THR A 239 -0.59 7.82 -15.98
CA THR A 239 -1.87 7.38 -15.44
C THR A 239 -1.75 6.77 -14.04
N ASN A 240 -0.58 6.26 -13.67
CA ASN A 240 -0.30 5.82 -12.30
C ASN A 240 -0.45 6.95 -11.28
N CYS A 241 -0.33 8.20 -11.72
CA CYS A 241 -0.48 9.38 -10.86
C CYS A 241 -1.89 9.54 -10.26
N THR A 242 -2.90 8.76 -10.67
CA THR A 242 -4.17 8.71 -9.92
C THR A 242 -4.00 8.21 -8.49
N ASN A 243 -2.98 7.37 -8.26
CA ASN A 243 -2.72 6.73 -6.98
C ASN A 243 -1.34 7.10 -6.40
N ARG A 244 -0.59 7.99 -7.06
CA ARG A 244 0.65 8.51 -6.49
C ARG A 244 0.37 9.61 -5.50
N ALA A 245 1.04 9.53 -4.35
CA ALA A 245 0.99 10.51 -3.27
C ALA A 245 2.40 10.80 -2.73
N PRO A 246 2.60 11.88 -1.95
CA PRO A 246 3.91 12.26 -1.40
C PRO A 246 4.52 11.23 -0.45
N PHE A 247 3.68 10.41 0.18
CA PHE A 247 4.06 9.37 1.13
C PHE A 247 3.15 8.16 0.97
N PRO A 248 3.60 6.97 1.36
CA PRO A 248 2.71 5.83 1.56
C PRO A 248 1.53 6.24 2.46
N THR A 249 0.30 6.02 1.98
CA THR A 249 -0.92 6.51 2.63
C THR A 249 -2.07 5.53 2.45
N LEU A 250 -2.78 5.24 3.55
CA LEU A 250 -4.04 4.53 3.57
C LEU A 250 -5.19 5.52 3.80
N HIS A 251 -6.16 5.55 2.89
CA HIS A 251 -7.34 6.41 2.98
C HIS A 251 -8.55 5.61 3.45
N LEU A 252 -8.93 5.82 4.71
CA LEU A 252 -10.06 5.20 5.37
C LEU A 252 -11.33 6.00 5.04
N LEU A 253 -12.29 5.32 4.45
CA LEU A 253 -13.49 5.92 3.85
C LEU A 253 -14.75 5.20 4.35
N ARG A 254 -15.80 5.95 4.65
CA ARG A 254 -17.13 5.37 4.94
C ARG A 254 -17.84 5.01 3.65
N GLU A 255 -18.20 3.73 3.50
CA GLU A 255 -18.94 3.27 2.32
C GLU A 255 -20.28 3.98 2.18
N ALA A 256 -21.00 4.19 3.29
CA ALA A 256 -22.27 4.91 3.27
C ALA A 256 -22.16 6.36 2.76
N SER A 257 -21.05 7.05 3.05
CA SER A 257 -20.82 8.41 2.56
C SER A 257 -20.46 8.42 1.09
N LEU A 258 -19.64 7.46 0.66
CA LEU A 258 -19.35 7.28 -0.76
C LEU A 258 -20.62 6.97 -1.56
N ASP A 259 -21.43 6.02 -1.12
CA ASP A 259 -22.65 5.61 -1.82
C ASP A 259 -23.58 6.79 -2.07
N ARG A 260 -23.72 7.69 -1.09
CA ARG A 260 -24.50 8.94 -1.23
C ARG A 260 -23.89 9.85 -2.28
N ALA A 261 -22.56 10.02 -2.27
CA ALA A 261 -21.86 10.86 -3.23
C ALA A 261 -21.96 10.31 -4.66
N VAL A 262 -21.76 9.00 -4.86
CA VAL A 262 -21.91 8.33 -6.16
C VAL A 262 -23.34 8.43 -6.67
N ALA A 263 -24.34 8.23 -5.82
CA ALA A 263 -25.75 8.34 -6.21
C ALA A 263 -26.14 9.76 -6.64
N ALA A 264 -25.45 10.78 -6.13
CA ALA A 264 -25.67 12.18 -6.47
C ALA A 264 -24.87 12.66 -7.69
N PHE A 265 -23.89 11.88 -8.16
CA PHE A 265 -22.97 12.29 -9.23
C PHE A 265 -23.35 11.65 -10.57
N PRO A 266 -23.84 12.43 -11.56
CA PRO A 266 -24.07 11.94 -12.91
C PRO A 266 -22.77 11.40 -13.51
N ASP A 267 -22.86 10.29 -14.23
CA ASP A 267 -21.73 9.68 -14.94
C ASP A 267 -20.54 9.29 -14.05
N ALA A 268 -20.81 8.88 -12.82
CA ALA A 268 -19.75 8.37 -11.95
C ALA A 268 -18.93 7.27 -12.67
N ALA A 269 -19.53 6.50 -13.58
CA ALA A 269 -18.87 5.42 -14.30
C ALA A 269 -17.76 5.91 -15.24
N LEU A 270 -17.78 7.19 -15.62
CA LEU A 270 -16.78 7.82 -16.48
C LEU A 270 -15.63 8.43 -15.69
N ILE A 271 -15.64 8.41 -14.36
CA ILE A 271 -14.56 9.01 -13.53
C ILE A 271 -13.20 8.42 -13.91
N TYR A 272 -13.13 7.09 -14.03
CA TYR A 272 -11.89 6.41 -14.42
C TYR A 272 -11.36 6.92 -15.77
N GLU A 273 -12.18 6.87 -16.82
CA GLU A 273 -11.79 7.30 -18.16
C GLU A 273 -11.40 8.78 -18.21
N ARG A 274 -12.13 9.64 -17.49
CA ARG A 274 -11.83 11.07 -17.36
C ARG A 274 -10.48 11.29 -16.68
N ASN A 275 -10.19 10.58 -15.59
CA ASN A 275 -8.90 10.69 -14.89
C ASN A 275 -7.73 10.29 -15.79
N MET A 276 -7.87 9.19 -16.54
CA MET A 276 -6.85 8.75 -17.50
C MET A 276 -6.62 9.82 -18.57
N GLN A 277 -7.69 10.40 -19.11
CA GLN A 277 -7.58 11.46 -20.11
C GLN A 277 -6.94 12.72 -19.54
N THR A 278 -7.37 13.18 -18.37
CA THR A 278 -6.81 14.35 -17.68
C THR A 278 -5.32 14.18 -17.42
N LEU A 279 -4.87 13.02 -16.95
CA LEU A 279 -3.44 12.78 -16.69
C LEU A 279 -2.61 12.69 -17.98
N ARG A 280 -3.16 12.10 -19.04
CA ARG A 280 -2.49 12.07 -20.36
C ARG A 280 -2.36 13.46 -20.97
N GLU A 281 -3.38 14.29 -20.85
CA GLU A 281 -3.36 15.68 -21.32
C GLU A 281 -2.42 16.56 -20.48
N LEU A 282 -2.37 16.33 -19.16
CA LEU A 282 -1.46 17.03 -18.25
C LEU A 282 0.01 16.70 -18.56
N GLY A 283 0.30 15.41 -18.78
CA GLY A 283 1.64 14.89 -18.99
C GLY A 283 2.57 15.03 -17.79
N SER A 284 3.78 14.49 -17.91
CA SER A 284 4.78 14.47 -16.82
C SER A 284 5.22 15.88 -16.40
N ASP A 285 5.39 16.80 -17.34
CA ASP A 285 5.79 18.19 -17.06
C ASP A 285 4.69 18.92 -16.27
N GLY A 286 3.42 18.74 -16.66
CA GLY A 286 2.28 19.31 -15.95
C GLY A 286 2.14 18.75 -14.54
N TRP A 287 2.37 17.46 -14.35
CA TRP A 287 2.39 16.83 -13.02
C TRP A 287 3.50 17.39 -12.13
N GLN A 288 4.72 17.52 -12.66
CA GLN A 288 5.84 18.12 -11.92
C GLN A 288 5.57 19.59 -11.55
N ALA A 289 4.92 20.34 -12.43
CA ALA A 289 4.57 21.74 -12.19
C ALA A 289 3.58 21.96 -11.04
N LEU A 290 2.87 20.91 -10.58
CA LEU A 290 2.01 20.98 -9.40
C LEU A 290 2.82 21.16 -8.10
N GLY A 291 4.13 20.90 -8.12
CA GLY A 291 5.00 21.03 -6.94
C GLY A 291 4.58 20.07 -5.81
N ILE A 292 4.02 18.92 -6.17
CA ILE A 292 3.59 17.86 -5.25
C ILE A 292 4.70 16.81 -5.14
N GLY A 293 5.03 16.40 -3.92
CA GLY A 293 6.08 15.41 -3.68
C GLY A 293 6.54 15.39 -2.22
N THR A 294 7.37 14.41 -1.88
CA THR A 294 7.98 14.33 -0.56
C THR A 294 8.86 15.56 -0.31
N PRO A 295 8.63 16.34 0.76
CA PRO A 295 9.47 17.48 1.07
C PRO A 295 10.91 17.01 1.40
N PRO A 296 11.94 17.79 1.06
CA PRO A 296 13.29 17.52 1.52
C PRO A 296 13.31 17.51 3.06
N GLY A 297 13.91 16.49 3.67
CA GLY A 297 13.95 16.41 5.14
C GLY A 297 14.88 17.45 5.77
N GLU A 298 14.66 17.72 7.06
CA GLU A 298 15.37 18.76 7.80
C GLU A 298 16.88 18.44 7.91
N GLY A 299 17.73 19.33 7.40
CA GLY A 299 19.19 19.22 7.53
C GLY A 299 20.00 19.27 6.23
N GLN A 300 19.47 19.87 5.16
CA GLN A 300 20.23 20.18 3.93
C GLN A 300 20.82 21.58 3.97
#